data_AF-A0A848W426-F1
#
_entry.id   AF-A0A848W426-F1
#
_cell.length_a   1.000
_cell.length_b   1.000
_cell.length_c   1.000
_cell.angle_alpha   90.00
_cell.angle_beta   90.00
_cell.angle_gamma   90.00
#
_symmetry.space_group_name_H-M   'P 1'
#
loop_
_entity.id
_entity.type
_entity.pdbx_description
1 polymer ?
#
loop_
_entity_poly.entity_id
_entity_poly.type
_entity_poly.pdbx_seq_one_letter_code
_entity_poly.pdbx_strand_id
1 'polypeptide(L)'
;MTDSDIPFCPPPDPNPARPKLVAPPGAVDCHAHVFGPESHYAYSPARGYTPPDAPLETYLQMLDTLGIERAVLTQPSVYGTDNTAILDAMARHPGRILGVVAVDSTITDAELADLNAKGARGARVNIADKGGNPFDSMDAVRRFCERLAPLGWHLEVLLHVNEFPNLTQTFADFPVDIVVGHLGYAKSPSTIEDPGFQEFLELVRGGHWWVKLTGTYRITGEDQPPYPDVIPVAQALIAANPDRMIWGSDWPHPSHYRGMPNDAYLLDQLLDWTNAATIQKILVDNPERLFGF
;
A
#
# COMPACT_ATOMS: atom_id res chain seq x y z
N MET A 1 -1.78 -20.59 -19.88
CA MET A 1 -2.56 -20.77 -18.65
C MET A 1 -3.99 -20.50 -19.05
N THR A 2 -4.88 -21.47 -18.89
CA THR A 2 -6.32 -21.21 -18.93
C THR A 2 -6.72 -20.53 -17.62
N ASP A 3 -7.84 -19.79 -17.57
CA ASP A 3 -8.32 -19.13 -16.35
C ASP A 3 -8.44 -20.08 -15.14
N SER A 4 -8.54 -21.38 -15.40
CA SER A 4 -8.61 -22.46 -14.40
C SER A 4 -7.35 -22.67 -13.54
N ASP A 5 -6.20 -22.13 -13.94
CA ASP A 5 -4.91 -22.42 -13.29
C ASP A 5 -4.45 -21.30 -12.33
N ILE A 6 -5.23 -20.23 -12.19
CA ILE A 6 -4.89 -19.08 -11.34
C ILE A 6 -5.37 -19.35 -9.91
N PRO A 7 -4.48 -19.35 -8.90
CA PRO A 7 -4.83 -19.77 -7.55
C PRO A 7 -5.84 -18.83 -6.89
N PHE A 8 -6.80 -19.39 -6.18
CA PHE A 8 -7.69 -18.63 -5.30
C PHE A 8 -7.00 -18.31 -3.98
N CYS A 9 -7.04 -17.06 -3.53
CA CYS A 9 -6.56 -16.71 -2.19
C CYS A 9 -7.68 -16.78 -1.13
N PRO A 10 -7.37 -17.03 0.14
CA PRO A 10 -8.35 -17.01 1.23
C PRO A 10 -9.01 -15.63 1.42
N PRO A 11 -10.23 -15.57 1.99
CA PRO A 11 -10.86 -14.32 2.42
C PRO A 11 -10.17 -13.74 3.67
N PRO A 12 -10.36 -12.44 3.96
CA PRO A 12 -9.88 -11.83 5.20
C PRO A 12 -10.60 -12.44 6.42
N ASP A 13 -10.09 -12.19 7.63
CA ASP A 13 -10.81 -12.55 8.85
C ASP A 13 -12.17 -11.82 8.88
N PRO A 14 -13.32 -12.55 8.92
CA PRO A 14 -14.62 -11.92 8.89
C PRO A 14 -15.01 -11.26 10.23
N ASN A 15 -14.21 -11.42 11.29
CA ASN A 15 -14.49 -10.89 12.62
C ASN A 15 -13.30 -10.07 13.15
N PRO A 16 -13.06 -8.85 12.65
CA PRO A 16 -12.03 -7.98 13.19
C PRO A 16 -12.25 -7.79 14.70
N ALA A 17 -11.22 -8.00 15.50
CA ALA A 17 -11.28 -7.76 16.93
C ALA A 17 -11.35 -6.25 17.20
N ARG A 18 -11.67 -5.86 18.43
CA ARG A 18 -11.49 -4.46 18.85
C ARG A 18 -10.00 -4.22 19.16
N PRO A 19 -9.35 -3.20 18.57
CA PRO A 19 -7.95 -2.92 18.85
C PRO A 19 -7.73 -2.42 20.28
N LYS A 20 -6.53 -2.64 20.82
CA LYS A 20 -6.07 -1.99 22.06
C LYS A 20 -5.69 -0.55 21.80
N LEU A 21 -5.09 -0.27 20.64
CA LEU A 21 -4.78 1.07 20.18
C LEU A 21 -6.10 1.82 19.94
N VAL A 22 -6.24 2.97 20.58
CA VAL A 22 -7.32 3.92 20.27
C VAL A 22 -6.80 4.84 19.18
N ALA A 23 -7.31 4.66 17.96
CA ALA A 23 -6.90 5.46 16.82
C ALA A 23 -7.22 6.95 17.08
N PRO A 24 -6.28 7.88 16.78
CA PRO A 24 -6.57 9.30 16.88
C PRO A 24 -7.70 9.71 15.93
N PRO A 25 -8.49 10.75 16.26
CA PRO A 25 -9.46 11.32 15.32
C PRO A 25 -8.80 11.67 13.97
N GLY A 26 -9.49 11.38 12.88
CA GLY A 26 -8.94 11.51 11.54
C GLY A 26 -7.98 10.40 11.11
N ALA A 27 -7.78 9.33 11.89
CA ALA A 27 -6.89 8.24 11.48
C ALA A 27 -7.22 7.72 10.07
N VAL A 28 -6.17 7.42 9.30
CA VAL A 28 -6.24 7.00 7.90
C VAL A 28 -5.64 5.60 7.74
N ASP A 29 -6.38 4.70 7.09
CA ASP A 29 -5.83 3.48 6.51
C ASP A 29 -5.31 3.81 5.10
N CYS A 30 -3.99 3.85 4.92
CA CYS A 30 -3.36 4.28 3.67
C CYS A 30 -3.08 3.15 2.67
N HIS A 31 -3.53 1.92 2.95
CA HIS A 31 -3.34 0.81 2.01
C HIS A 31 -4.39 -0.28 2.25
N ALA A 32 -5.40 -0.30 1.39
CA ALA A 32 -6.36 -1.38 1.30
C ALA A 32 -6.85 -1.54 -0.14
N HIS A 33 -7.55 -2.63 -0.41
CA HIS A 33 -8.12 -2.95 -1.70
C HIS A 33 -9.61 -3.25 -1.54
N VAL A 34 -10.36 -3.11 -2.62
CA VAL A 34 -11.73 -3.64 -2.73
C VAL A 34 -11.76 -4.66 -3.85
N PHE A 35 -12.50 -5.74 -3.66
CA PHE A 35 -12.70 -6.77 -4.67
C PHE A 35 -14.19 -7.01 -4.88
N GLY A 36 -14.55 -7.11 -6.14
CA GLY A 36 -15.85 -7.59 -6.59
C GLY A 36 -17.01 -6.61 -6.36
N PRO A 37 -18.23 -7.05 -6.73
CA PRO A 37 -18.51 -8.40 -7.23
C PRO A 37 -17.93 -8.64 -8.63
N GLU A 38 -17.34 -9.82 -8.87
CA GLU A 38 -16.73 -10.18 -10.18
C GLU A 38 -17.72 -10.00 -11.35
N SER A 39 -19.00 -10.25 -11.11
CA SER A 39 -20.07 -10.04 -12.10
C SER A 39 -20.16 -8.61 -12.65
N HIS A 40 -19.64 -7.61 -11.92
CA HIS A 40 -19.64 -6.21 -12.31
C HIS A 40 -18.23 -5.70 -12.63
N TYR A 41 -17.22 -6.20 -11.92
CA TYR A 41 -15.82 -5.82 -12.10
C TYR A 41 -15.02 -7.03 -12.51
N ALA A 42 -14.82 -7.19 -13.83
CA ALA A 42 -14.11 -8.33 -14.39
C ALA A 42 -12.64 -8.32 -13.97
N TYR A 43 -12.12 -9.48 -13.56
CA TYR A 43 -10.70 -9.61 -13.30
C TYR A 43 -9.90 -9.68 -14.60
N SER A 44 -8.70 -9.10 -14.57
CA SER A 44 -7.72 -9.19 -15.63
C SER A 44 -7.32 -10.65 -15.88
N PRO A 45 -7.23 -11.10 -17.15
CA PRO A 45 -6.69 -12.42 -17.48
C PRO A 45 -5.19 -12.53 -17.17
N ALA A 46 -4.49 -11.41 -16.93
CA ALA A 46 -3.07 -11.39 -16.56
C ALA A 46 -2.82 -11.52 -15.04
N ARG A 47 -3.88 -11.59 -14.22
CA ARG A 47 -3.79 -11.63 -12.76
C ARG A 47 -2.95 -12.81 -12.24
N GLY A 48 -2.30 -12.61 -11.09
CA GLY A 48 -1.52 -13.64 -10.41
C GLY A 48 -2.31 -14.52 -9.44
N TYR A 49 -3.48 -14.05 -8.99
CA TYR A 49 -4.36 -14.74 -8.03
C TYR A 49 -5.81 -14.31 -8.26
N THR A 50 -6.75 -15.09 -7.72
CA THR A 50 -8.20 -14.80 -7.74
C THR A 50 -8.70 -14.59 -6.31
N PRO A 51 -9.07 -13.36 -5.91
CA PRO A 51 -9.59 -13.09 -4.58
C PRO A 51 -11.10 -13.41 -4.51
N PRO A 52 -11.63 -13.73 -3.32
CA PRO A 52 -13.06 -13.66 -3.10
C PRO A 52 -13.53 -12.21 -3.14
N ASP A 53 -14.84 -12.02 -3.36
CA ASP A 53 -15.44 -10.70 -3.24
C ASP A 53 -15.19 -10.12 -1.83
N ALA A 54 -14.74 -8.88 -1.80
CA ALA A 54 -14.40 -8.11 -0.62
C ALA A 54 -14.91 -6.67 -0.85
N PRO A 55 -16.24 -6.46 -0.75
CA PRO A 55 -16.88 -5.21 -1.14
C PRO A 55 -16.57 -4.08 -0.14
N LEU A 56 -16.77 -2.84 -0.60
CA LEU A 56 -16.53 -1.64 0.19
C LEU A 56 -17.27 -1.65 1.54
N GLU A 57 -18.49 -2.19 1.60
CA GLU A 57 -19.28 -2.25 2.83
C GLU A 57 -18.58 -3.05 3.92
N THR A 58 -17.97 -4.18 3.57
CA THR A 58 -17.22 -5.01 4.51
C THR A 58 -15.95 -4.31 4.97
N TYR A 59 -15.27 -3.62 4.04
CA TYR A 59 -14.11 -2.79 4.37
C TYR A 59 -14.46 -1.68 5.37
N LEU A 60 -15.56 -0.95 5.14
CA LEU A 60 -16.01 0.11 6.03
C LEU A 60 -16.38 -0.41 7.42
N GLN A 61 -17.00 -1.59 7.52
CA GLN A 61 -17.27 -2.23 8.80
C GLN A 61 -15.98 -2.57 9.56
N MET A 62 -14.94 -3.00 8.85
CA MET A 62 -13.61 -3.23 9.42
C MET A 62 -13.02 -1.91 9.95
N LEU A 63 -13.05 -0.83 9.15
CA LEU A 63 -12.57 0.49 9.60
C LEU A 63 -13.32 1.01 10.83
N ASP A 64 -14.66 0.88 10.84
CA ASP A 64 -15.49 1.29 11.97
C ASP A 64 -15.13 0.49 13.25
N THR A 65 -14.78 -0.79 13.10
CA THR A 65 -14.33 -1.63 14.22
C THR A 65 -12.96 -1.19 14.75
N LEU A 66 -12.06 -0.75 13.86
CA LEU A 66 -10.74 -0.25 14.24
C LEU A 66 -10.77 1.20 14.76
N GLY A 67 -11.84 1.95 14.51
CA GLY A 67 -11.93 3.38 14.80
C GLY A 67 -11.16 4.25 13.79
N ILE A 68 -11.01 3.79 12.55
CA ILE A 68 -10.32 4.52 11.48
C ILE A 68 -11.36 5.28 10.64
N GLU A 69 -11.10 6.56 10.38
CA GLU A 69 -12.12 7.47 9.82
C GLU A 69 -11.97 7.70 8.31
N ARG A 70 -10.75 7.60 7.77
CA ARG A 70 -10.44 7.87 6.34
C ARG A 70 -9.67 6.71 5.73
N ALA A 71 -9.66 6.64 4.41
CA ALA A 71 -8.99 5.56 3.69
C ALA A 71 -8.31 6.03 2.40
N VAL A 72 -7.24 5.34 2.03
CA VAL A 72 -6.66 5.37 0.69
C VAL A 72 -6.72 3.97 0.13
N LEU A 73 -7.58 3.77 -0.85
CA LEU A 73 -7.63 2.53 -1.61
C LEU A 73 -6.49 2.52 -2.61
N THR A 74 -5.87 1.36 -2.79
CA THR A 74 -4.81 1.15 -3.78
C THR A 74 -5.33 0.16 -4.82
N GLN A 75 -5.11 0.43 -6.10
CA GLN A 75 -5.52 -0.45 -7.18
C GLN A 75 -4.79 -1.82 -7.07
N PRO A 76 -5.52 -2.92 -6.91
CA PRO A 76 -4.92 -4.25 -6.85
C PRO A 76 -4.62 -4.80 -8.24
N SER A 77 -3.59 -5.65 -8.37
CA SER A 77 -3.13 -6.16 -9.66
C SER A 77 -4.14 -7.06 -10.39
N VAL A 78 -5.16 -7.56 -9.69
CA VAL A 78 -6.19 -8.43 -10.29
C VAL A 78 -7.06 -7.72 -11.32
N TYR A 79 -7.12 -6.38 -11.29
CA TYR A 79 -7.84 -5.57 -12.26
C TYR A 79 -6.92 -4.95 -13.33
N GLY A 80 -5.60 -5.14 -13.20
CA GLY A 80 -4.64 -4.44 -14.05
C GLY A 80 -4.83 -2.93 -13.97
N THR A 81 -5.01 -2.28 -15.13
CA THR A 81 -5.23 -0.84 -15.27
C THR A 81 -6.71 -0.42 -15.33
N ASP A 82 -7.64 -1.36 -15.17
CA ASP A 82 -9.07 -1.03 -15.02
C ASP A 82 -9.36 -0.56 -13.59
N ASN A 83 -9.44 0.75 -13.41
CA ASN A 83 -9.68 1.37 -12.10
C ASN A 83 -11.18 1.51 -11.77
N THR A 84 -12.10 0.87 -12.51
CA THR A 84 -13.54 1.09 -12.32
C THR A 84 -14.00 0.76 -10.90
N ALA A 85 -13.57 -0.39 -10.34
CA ALA A 85 -13.96 -0.81 -8.99
C ALA A 85 -13.51 0.17 -7.90
N ILE A 86 -12.25 0.62 -7.95
CA ILE A 86 -11.70 1.56 -6.97
C ILE A 86 -12.35 2.95 -7.11
N LEU A 87 -12.59 3.42 -8.34
CA LEU A 87 -13.23 4.73 -8.57
C LEU A 87 -14.69 4.74 -8.12
N ASP A 88 -15.45 3.67 -8.36
CA ASP A 88 -16.81 3.51 -7.86
C ASP A 88 -16.83 3.52 -6.33
N ALA A 89 -15.89 2.82 -5.69
CA ALA A 89 -15.77 2.79 -4.23
C ALA A 89 -15.47 4.18 -3.66
N MET A 90 -14.53 4.93 -4.26
CA MET A 90 -14.19 6.29 -3.86
C MET A 90 -15.36 7.26 -4.03
N ALA A 91 -16.10 7.16 -5.13
CA ALA A 91 -17.23 8.05 -5.44
C ALA A 91 -18.37 7.97 -4.41
N ARG A 92 -18.47 6.87 -3.66
CA ARG A 92 -19.46 6.70 -2.59
C ARG A 92 -19.14 7.49 -1.33
N HIS A 93 -17.87 7.87 -1.12
CA HIS A 93 -17.42 8.66 0.03
C HIS A 93 -16.37 9.70 -0.37
N PRO A 94 -16.74 10.70 -1.21
CA PRO A 94 -15.79 11.69 -1.72
C PRO A 94 -15.08 12.46 -0.60
N GLY A 95 -13.77 12.61 -0.70
CA GLY A 95 -12.94 13.30 0.29
C GLY A 95 -12.64 12.49 1.57
N ARG A 96 -13.43 11.45 1.88
CA ARG A 96 -13.12 10.48 2.94
C ARG A 96 -12.26 9.32 2.42
N ILE A 97 -12.49 8.92 1.18
CA ILE A 97 -11.75 7.85 0.50
C ILE A 97 -11.02 8.45 -0.71
N LEU A 98 -9.70 8.33 -0.71
CA LEU A 98 -8.83 8.70 -1.82
C LEU A 98 -8.25 7.43 -2.48
N GLY A 99 -7.55 7.59 -3.59
CA GLY A 99 -7.08 6.47 -4.40
C GLY A 99 -5.63 6.56 -4.86
N VAL A 100 -4.97 5.42 -4.94
CA VAL A 100 -3.77 5.19 -5.75
C VAL A 100 -4.16 4.26 -6.90
N VAL A 101 -4.11 4.77 -8.13
CA VAL A 101 -4.58 4.06 -9.33
C VAL A 101 -3.45 3.31 -10.04
N ALA A 102 -3.78 2.38 -10.94
CA ALA A 102 -2.81 1.83 -11.88
C ALA A 102 -3.17 2.24 -13.31
N VAL A 103 -2.23 2.80 -14.05
CA VAL A 103 -2.42 3.25 -15.43
C VAL A 103 -1.24 2.80 -16.28
N ASP A 104 -1.46 2.64 -17.57
CA ASP A 104 -0.40 2.32 -18.53
C ASP A 104 0.10 3.57 -19.28
N SER A 105 1.04 3.36 -20.19
CA SER A 105 1.65 4.43 -20.99
C SER A 105 0.69 5.14 -21.95
N THR A 106 -0.51 4.59 -22.19
CA THR A 106 -1.50 5.16 -23.10
C THR A 106 -2.39 6.23 -22.45
N ILE A 107 -2.37 6.32 -21.11
CA ILE A 107 -3.15 7.33 -20.37
C ILE A 107 -2.79 8.75 -20.83
N THR A 108 -3.80 9.59 -21.05
CA THR A 108 -3.64 10.99 -21.45
C THR A 108 -3.62 11.94 -20.24
N ASP A 109 -3.11 13.16 -20.43
CA ASP A 109 -3.08 14.16 -19.33
C ASP A 109 -4.49 14.57 -18.91
N ALA A 110 -5.45 14.55 -19.85
CA ALA A 110 -6.85 14.81 -19.56
C ALA A 110 -7.46 13.71 -18.68
N GLU A 111 -7.15 12.44 -18.94
CA GLU A 111 -7.59 11.33 -18.10
C GLU A 111 -6.91 11.36 -16.72
N LEU A 112 -5.62 11.71 -16.64
CA LEU A 112 -4.95 11.91 -15.34
C LEU A 112 -5.61 13.04 -14.53
N ALA A 113 -5.97 14.15 -15.17
CA ALA A 113 -6.67 15.25 -14.53
C ALA A 113 -8.07 14.84 -14.04
N ASP A 114 -8.79 14.04 -14.82
CA ASP A 114 -10.09 13.47 -14.42
C ASP A 114 -9.96 12.52 -13.21
N LEU A 115 -8.96 11.62 -13.22
CA LEU A 115 -8.66 10.76 -12.07
C LEU A 115 -8.33 11.58 -10.83
N ASN A 116 -7.57 12.67 -10.97
CA ASN A 116 -7.26 13.59 -9.88
C ASN A 116 -8.53 14.27 -9.31
N ALA A 117 -9.42 14.72 -10.19
CA ALA A 117 -10.71 15.29 -9.79
C ALA A 117 -11.60 14.29 -9.06
N LYS A 118 -11.48 13.00 -9.38
CA LYS A 118 -12.17 11.88 -8.71
C LYS A 118 -11.53 11.44 -7.39
N GLY A 119 -10.40 12.03 -6.99
CA GLY A 119 -9.74 11.76 -5.71
C GLY A 119 -8.53 10.83 -5.78
N ALA A 120 -8.03 10.51 -6.98
CA ALA A 120 -6.74 9.83 -7.09
C ALA A 120 -5.59 10.79 -6.72
N ARG A 121 -4.56 10.27 -6.04
CA ARG A 121 -3.42 11.03 -5.48
C ARG A 121 -2.06 10.40 -5.74
N GLY A 122 -2.04 9.30 -6.46
CA GLY A 122 -0.83 8.58 -6.80
C GLY A 122 -1.11 7.53 -7.85
N ALA A 123 -0.03 7.05 -8.46
CA ALA A 123 -0.06 5.91 -9.36
C ALA A 123 0.80 4.77 -8.80
N ARG A 124 0.38 3.53 -9.00
CA ARG A 124 1.08 2.33 -8.54
C ARG A 124 1.82 1.64 -9.67
N VAL A 125 3.05 1.22 -9.39
CA VAL A 125 3.84 0.29 -10.19
C VAL A 125 4.31 -0.86 -9.30
N ASN A 126 3.75 -2.05 -9.51
CA ASN A 126 4.14 -3.24 -8.76
C ASN A 126 5.18 -4.05 -9.55
N ILE A 127 6.43 -3.96 -9.11
CA ILE A 127 7.59 -4.64 -9.72
C ILE A 127 7.73 -6.07 -9.16
N ALA A 128 7.25 -6.33 -7.95
CA ALA A 128 7.38 -7.62 -7.28
C ALA A 128 6.41 -8.69 -7.82
N ASP A 129 5.13 -8.33 -8.04
CA ASP A 129 4.10 -9.29 -8.41
C ASP A 129 3.73 -9.24 -9.90
N LYS A 130 3.40 -10.41 -10.44
CA LYS A 130 2.93 -10.56 -11.82
C LYS A 130 1.66 -9.74 -12.08
N GLY A 131 1.63 -9.08 -13.23
CA GLY A 131 0.47 -8.34 -13.75
C GLY A 131 0.30 -6.93 -13.17
N GLY A 132 1.20 -6.49 -12.29
CA GLY A 132 1.08 -5.19 -11.62
C GLY A 132 2.02 -4.08 -12.12
N ASN A 133 2.89 -4.36 -13.10
CA ASN A 133 3.70 -3.35 -13.78
C ASN A 133 3.27 -3.21 -15.25
N PRO A 134 2.61 -2.10 -15.63
CA PRO A 134 2.20 -1.84 -17.00
C PRO A 134 3.30 -1.17 -17.86
N PHE A 135 4.51 -0.97 -17.33
CA PHE A 135 5.61 -0.27 -18.01
C PHE A 135 6.76 -1.22 -18.41
N ASP A 136 7.36 -0.96 -19.57
CA ASP A 136 8.43 -1.78 -20.14
C ASP A 136 9.83 -1.51 -19.53
N SER A 137 10.02 -0.39 -18.82
CA SER A 137 11.30 -0.04 -18.19
C SER A 137 11.17 1.02 -17.09
N MET A 138 12.16 1.09 -16.18
CA MET A 138 12.21 2.13 -15.15
C MET A 138 12.35 3.55 -15.72
N ASP A 139 12.98 3.71 -16.88
CA ASP A 139 13.06 5.00 -17.57
C ASP A 139 11.69 5.44 -18.14
N ALA A 140 10.84 4.48 -18.55
CA ALA A 140 9.44 4.77 -18.87
C ALA A 140 8.65 5.21 -17.63
N VAL A 141 8.87 4.55 -16.48
CA VAL A 141 8.26 4.96 -15.20
C VAL A 141 8.73 6.36 -14.78
N ARG A 142 10.02 6.66 -14.91
CA ARG A 142 10.61 7.98 -14.62
C ARG A 142 9.95 9.08 -15.47
N ARG A 143 9.83 8.89 -16.78
CA ARG A 143 9.12 9.82 -17.68
C ARG A 143 7.66 9.97 -17.30
N PHE A 144 6.99 8.89 -16.93
CA PHE A 144 5.61 8.96 -16.47
C PHE A 144 5.48 9.82 -15.20
N CYS A 145 6.44 9.75 -14.28
CA CYS A 145 6.46 10.59 -13.08
C CYS A 145 6.57 12.09 -13.37
N GLU A 146 7.16 12.51 -14.51
CA GLU A 146 7.16 13.92 -14.93
C GLU A 146 5.72 14.45 -15.13
N ARG A 147 4.77 13.58 -15.49
CA ARG A 147 3.34 13.90 -15.66
C ARG A 147 2.57 13.86 -14.33
N LEU A 148 3.07 13.13 -13.34
CA LEU A 148 2.49 13.06 -11.99
C LEU A 148 2.86 14.27 -11.13
N ALA A 149 4.09 14.76 -11.27
CA ALA A 149 4.61 15.91 -10.52
C ALA A 149 3.70 17.16 -10.51
N PRO A 150 3.17 17.65 -11.66
CA PRO A 150 2.27 18.82 -11.65
C PRO A 150 0.92 18.58 -10.95
N LEU A 151 0.52 17.32 -10.73
CA LEU A 151 -0.68 16.98 -9.98
C LEU A 151 -0.43 16.90 -8.46
N GLY A 152 0.84 17.01 -8.03
CA GLY A 152 1.24 16.73 -6.65
C GLY A 152 1.13 15.25 -6.27
N TRP A 153 1.11 14.36 -7.27
CA TRP A 153 1.01 12.91 -7.05
C TRP A 153 2.36 12.30 -6.70
N HIS A 154 2.31 11.18 -5.99
CA HIS A 154 3.45 10.31 -5.74
C HIS A 154 3.42 9.06 -6.63
N LEU A 155 4.56 8.37 -6.71
CA LEU A 155 4.63 7.02 -7.25
C LEU A 155 4.65 6.01 -6.10
N GLU A 156 3.68 5.11 -6.07
CA GLU A 156 3.71 3.95 -5.18
C GLU A 156 4.39 2.77 -5.87
N VAL A 157 5.41 2.20 -5.23
CA VAL A 157 6.14 1.03 -5.72
C VAL A 157 6.04 -0.14 -4.76
N LEU A 158 5.86 -1.34 -5.31
CA LEU A 158 6.07 -2.58 -4.58
C LEU A 158 7.27 -3.32 -5.19
N LEU A 159 8.32 -3.48 -4.39
CA LEU A 159 9.58 -4.13 -4.75
C LEU A 159 10.26 -4.67 -3.48
N HIS A 160 11.16 -5.64 -3.63
CA HIS A 160 12.03 -6.11 -2.54
C HIS A 160 13.25 -5.19 -2.42
N VAL A 161 13.27 -4.26 -1.46
CA VAL A 161 14.29 -3.20 -1.39
C VAL A 161 15.71 -3.74 -1.23
N ASN A 162 15.85 -4.86 -0.52
CA ASN A 162 17.15 -5.48 -0.26
C ASN A 162 17.72 -6.23 -1.48
N GLU A 163 16.87 -6.59 -2.45
CA GLU A 163 17.26 -7.33 -3.65
C GLU A 163 17.27 -6.45 -4.90
N PHE A 164 16.64 -5.26 -4.85
CA PHE A 164 16.56 -4.36 -5.99
C PHE A 164 17.92 -3.72 -6.29
N PRO A 165 18.43 -3.79 -7.53
CA PRO A 165 19.76 -3.31 -7.84
C PRO A 165 19.82 -1.77 -7.82
N ASN A 166 20.70 -1.22 -6.96
CA ASN A 166 21.04 0.20 -6.86
C ASN A 166 19.81 1.12 -6.80
N LEU A 167 19.08 1.08 -5.66
CA LEU A 167 17.87 1.87 -5.47
C LEU A 167 18.12 3.37 -5.68
N THR A 168 19.18 3.89 -5.06
CA THR A 168 19.55 5.31 -5.12
C THR A 168 19.77 5.73 -6.56
N GLN A 169 20.54 4.96 -7.32
CA GLN A 169 20.84 5.30 -8.71
C GLN A 169 19.58 5.23 -9.60
N THR A 170 18.75 4.21 -9.41
CA THR A 170 17.55 4.01 -10.25
C THR A 170 16.53 5.12 -10.07
N PHE A 171 16.36 5.60 -8.83
CA PHE A 171 15.33 6.57 -8.47
C PHE A 171 15.85 8.00 -8.26
N ALA A 172 17.15 8.25 -8.45
CA ALA A 172 17.80 9.54 -8.18
C ALA A 172 17.09 10.74 -8.84
N ASP A 173 16.64 10.56 -10.08
CA ASP A 173 16.08 11.64 -10.92
C ASP A 173 14.55 11.58 -11.03
N PHE A 174 13.87 10.87 -10.12
CA PHE A 174 12.41 10.85 -10.09
C PHE A 174 11.88 12.19 -9.57
N PRO A 175 10.99 12.88 -10.30
CA PRO A 175 10.52 14.22 -9.93
C PRO A 175 9.38 14.22 -8.89
N VAL A 176 9.10 13.07 -8.28
CA VAL A 176 8.00 12.86 -7.33
C VAL A 176 8.49 12.09 -6.11
N ASP A 177 7.76 12.20 -5.01
CA ASP A 177 7.96 11.33 -3.86
C ASP A 177 7.69 9.86 -4.22
N ILE A 178 8.47 8.97 -3.62
CA ILE A 178 8.33 7.52 -3.78
C ILE A 178 7.68 6.95 -2.52
N VAL A 179 6.63 6.15 -2.66
CA VAL A 179 5.97 5.44 -1.56
C VAL A 179 6.23 3.95 -1.71
N VAL A 180 6.86 3.33 -0.71
CA VAL A 180 7.19 1.90 -0.74
C VAL A 180 6.21 1.10 0.10
N GLY A 181 5.67 0.03 -0.49
CA GLY A 181 4.81 -0.93 0.19
C GLY A 181 5.52 -1.78 1.24
N HIS A 182 4.75 -2.25 2.23
CA HIS A 182 5.09 -3.35 3.14
C HIS A 182 6.49 -3.32 3.78
N LEU A 183 6.89 -2.19 4.34
CA LEU A 183 8.20 -1.99 4.98
C LEU A 183 9.40 -2.32 4.06
N GLY A 184 9.25 -2.13 2.74
CA GLY A 184 10.26 -2.48 1.75
C GLY A 184 10.17 -3.91 1.24
N TYR A 185 9.13 -4.64 1.64
CA TYR A 185 8.86 -6.03 1.28
C TYR A 185 10.05 -6.98 1.51
N ALA A 186 10.88 -6.67 2.51
CA ALA A 186 12.13 -7.38 2.78
C ALA A 186 12.00 -8.28 4.03
N LYS A 187 12.59 -9.48 3.98
CA LYS A 187 12.38 -10.51 5.02
C LYS A 187 12.96 -10.12 6.37
N SER A 188 12.14 -10.22 7.40
CA SER A 188 12.48 -9.84 8.77
C SER A 188 13.02 -11.03 9.59
N PRO A 189 13.90 -10.81 10.60
CA PRO A 189 14.63 -9.57 10.88
C PRO A 189 15.95 -9.48 10.11
N SER A 190 16.34 -10.53 9.38
CA SER A 190 17.67 -10.68 8.78
C SER A 190 18.03 -9.57 7.79
N THR A 191 17.03 -8.90 7.19
CA THR A 191 17.29 -7.90 6.16
C THR A 191 17.90 -6.59 6.66
N ILE A 192 17.86 -6.30 7.97
CA ILE A 192 18.32 -4.99 8.47
C ILE A 192 19.77 -4.71 8.09
N GLU A 193 20.63 -5.73 8.12
CA GLU A 193 22.05 -5.59 7.78
C GLU A 193 22.32 -5.74 6.26
N ASP A 194 21.30 -6.00 5.44
CA ASP A 194 21.46 -6.10 4.00
C ASP A 194 21.89 -4.75 3.42
N PRO A 195 22.92 -4.69 2.56
CA PRO A 195 23.35 -3.44 1.95
C PRO A 195 22.23 -2.67 1.23
N GLY A 196 21.32 -3.38 0.55
CA GLY A 196 20.17 -2.76 -0.11
C GLY A 196 19.13 -2.20 0.87
N PHE A 197 18.95 -2.83 2.04
CA PHE A 197 18.07 -2.28 3.07
C PHE A 197 18.70 -1.06 3.75
N GLN A 198 20.02 -1.07 3.97
CA GLN A 198 20.74 0.11 4.47
C GLN A 198 20.67 1.29 3.48
N GLU A 199 20.81 1.02 2.18
CA GLU A 199 20.58 2.02 1.12
C GLU A 199 19.15 2.60 1.20
N PHE A 200 18.15 1.74 1.37
CA PHE A 200 16.76 2.17 1.56
C PHE A 200 16.56 3.05 2.81
N LEU A 201 17.21 2.73 3.95
CA LEU A 201 17.17 3.58 5.13
C LEU A 201 17.76 4.97 4.88
N GLU A 202 18.84 5.08 4.11
CA GLU A 202 19.41 6.38 3.70
C GLU A 202 18.42 7.18 2.84
N LEU A 203 17.73 6.53 1.89
CA LEU A 203 16.72 7.16 1.05
C LEU A 203 15.52 7.69 1.86
N VAL A 204 15.06 6.92 2.83
CA VAL A 204 14.01 7.33 3.79
C VAL A 204 14.47 8.52 4.63
N ARG A 205 15.72 8.50 5.12
CA ARG A 205 16.32 9.61 5.86
C ARG A 205 16.44 10.87 5.01
N GLY A 206 16.69 10.72 3.71
CA GLY A 206 16.72 11.80 2.73
C GLY A 206 15.37 12.50 2.51
N GLY A 207 14.26 11.87 2.90
CA GLY A 207 12.95 12.52 2.94
C GLY A 207 12.17 12.55 1.63
N HIS A 208 12.64 11.89 0.57
CA HIS A 208 11.88 11.69 -0.68
C HIS A 208 11.15 10.34 -0.72
N TRP A 209 11.46 9.45 0.23
CA TRP A 209 10.89 8.11 0.31
C TRP A 209 9.98 8.01 1.53
N TRP A 210 8.76 7.57 1.26
CA TRP A 210 7.72 7.26 2.22
C TRP A 210 7.58 5.75 2.35
N VAL A 211 7.13 5.29 3.52
CA VAL A 211 7.03 3.87 3.82
C VAL A 211 5.65 3.55 4.37
N LYS A 212 5.00 2.57 3.74
CA LYS A 212 3.79 1.92 4.23
C LYS A 212 4.16 0.83 5.23
N LEU A 213 3.97 1.12 6.52
CA LEU A 213 4.10 0.19 7.64
C LEU A 213 2.94 -0.81 7.65
N THR A 214 2.95 -1.73 6.69
CA THR A 214 1.80 -2.59 6.31
C THR A 214 2.26 -4.02 6.01
N GLY A 215 1.35 -4.98 5.92
CA GLY A 215 1.67 -6.32 5.38
C GLY A 215 2.76 -7.07 6.15
N THR A 216 2.85 -6.91 7.48
CA THR A 216 3.91 -7.51 8.30
C THR A 216 3.93 -9.05 8.22
N TYR A 217 2.76 -9.66 8.07
CA TYR A 217 2.57 -11.09 7.79
C TYR A 217 3.23 -11.58 6.49
N ARG A 218 3.61 -10.67 5.58
CA ARG A 218 4.31 -11.00 4.33
C ARG A 218 5.82 -11.09 4.50
N ILE A 219 6.38 -10.40 5.50
CA ILE A 219 7.83 -10.27 5.70
C ILE A 219 8.34 -11.01 6.93
N THR A 220 7.48 -11.30 7.90
CA THR A 220 7.80 -12.09 9.09
C THR A 220 8.24 -13.52 8.75
N GLY A 221 9.10 -14.09 9.60
CA GLY A 221 9.41 -15.51 9.66
C GLY A 221 8.44 -16.32 10.53
N GLU A 222 7.60 -15.65 11.32
CA GLU A 222 6.65 -16.28 12.24
C GLU A 222 5.38 -16.77 11.52
N ASP A 223 4.73 -17.78 12.09
CA ASP A 223 3.52 -18.36 11.51
C ASP A 223 2.22 -17.65 11.95
N GLN A 224 2.26 -16.86 13.04
CA GLN A 224 1.10 -16.20 13.65
C GLN A 224 1.45 -14.81 14.23
N PRO A 225 0.50 -13.87 14.28
CA PRO A 225 0.70 -12.55 14.91
C PRO A 225 1.01 -12.68 16.42
N PRO A 226 1.73 -11.71 17.04
CA PRO A 226 1.92 -10.32 16.59
C PRO A 226 3.21 -10.03 15.81
N TYR A 227 3.92 -11.05 15.31
CA TYR A 227 5.14 -10.88 14.49
C TYR A 227 6.24 -10.02 15.17
N PRO A 228 6.71 -10.40 16.38
CA PRO A 228 7.70 -9.63 17.14
C PRO A 228 9.04 -9.48 16.40
N ASP A 229 9.34 -10.38 15.47
CA ASP A 229 10.51 -10.34 14.60
C ASP A 229 10.51 -9.10 13.68
N VAL A 230 9.35 -8.52 13.36
CA VAL A 230 9.21 -7.32 12.52
C VAL A 230 9.52 -6.02 13.28
N ILE A 231 9.47 -6.04 14.62
CA ILE A 231 9.65 -4.83 15.45
C ILE A 231 10.96 -4.08 15.13
N PRO A 232 12.14 -4.73 15.03
CA PRO A 232 13.39 -4.03 14.75
C PRO A 232 13.39 -3.36 13.37
N VAL A 233 12.74 -3.96 12.36
CA VAL A 233 12.61 -3.38 11.01
C VAL A 233 11.75 -2.12 11.05
N ALA A 234 10.58 -2.20 11.69
CA ALA A 234 9.68 -1.05 11.82
C ALA A 234 10.34 0.09 12.61
N GLN A 235 11.03 -0.22 13.72
CA GLN A 235 11.74 0.76 14.53
C GLN A 235 12.90 1.41 13.77
N ALA A 236 13.66 0.66 12.94
CA ALA A 236 14.72 1.23 12.12
C ALA A 236 14.18 2.24 11.10
N LEU A 237 13.06 1.92 10.44
CA LEU A 237 12.39 2.82 9.48
C LEU A 237 11.86 4.09 10.17
N ILE A 238 11.15 3.91 11.29
CA ILE A 238 10.63 5.03 12.09
C ILE A 238 11.77 5.92 12.60
N ALA A 239 12.88 5.32 13.05
CA ALA A 239 14.05 6.07 13.49
C ALA A 239 14.76 6.80 12.33
N ALA A 240 14.75 6.24 11.12
CA ALA A 240 15.31 6.88 9.94
C ALA A 240 14.55 8.16 9.59
N ASN A 241 13.22 8.13 9.58
CA ASN A 241 12.40 9.33 9.39
C ASN A 241 10.92 9.14 9.82
N PRO A 242 10.50 9.60 11.02
CA PRO A 242 9.12 9.44 11.47
C PRO A 242 8.12 10.28 10.66
N ASP A 243 8.58 11.30 9.93
CA ASP A 243 7.75 12.12 9.05
C ASP A 243 7.55 11.49 7.66
N ARG A 244 7.99 10.24 7.47
CA ARG A 244 7.83 9.48 6.22
C ARG A 244 7.15 8.14 6.40
N MET A 245 6.53 7.94 7.56
CA MET A 245 5.85 6.70 7.89
C MET A 245 4.35 6.88 7.77
N ILE A 246 3.68 5.98 7.05
CA ILE A 246 2.22 5.87 6.99
C ILE A 246 1.82 4.42 7.25
N TRP A 247 0.62 4.19 7.77
CA TRP A 247 0.12 2.84 8.07
C TRP A 247 -1.09 2.51 7.21
N GLY A 248 -1.35 1.22 7.03
CA GLY A 248 -2.54 0.70 6.37
C GLY A 248 -2.76 -0.78 6.72
N SER A 249 -3.99 -1.25 6.54
CA SER A 249 -4.40 -2.61 6.92
C SER A 249 -3.84 -3.69 5.99
N ASP A 250 -3.62 -3.33 4.72
CA ASP A 250 -3.44 -4.27 3.61
C ASP A 250 -4.65 -5.20 3.42
N TRP A 251 -5.82 -4.80 3.94
CA TRP A 251 -7.08 -5.51 3.77
C TRP A 251 -7.43 -5.56 2.28
N PRO A 252 -7.95 -6.69 1.75
CA PRO A 252 -8.37 -7.91 2.43
C PRO A 252 -7.30 -9.02 2.41
N HIS A 253 -6.02 -8.63 2.50
CA HIS A 253 -4.85 -9.50 2.57
C HIS A 253 -4.67 -10.43 1.34
N PRO A 254 -4.69 -9.87 0.12
CA PRO A 254 -4.63 -10.68 -1.09
C PRO A 254 -3.32 -11.49 -1.19
N SER A 255 -3.42 -12.65 -1.85
CA SER A 255 -2.27 -13.54 -2.09
C SER A 255 -1.51 -13.96 -0.82
N HIS A 256 -2.19 -14.02 0.33
CA HIS A 256 -1.66 -14.55 1.59
C HIS A 256 -2.32 -15.88 1.93
N TYR A 257 -1.51 -16.94 2.09
CA TYR A 257 -2.00 -18.33 2.23
C TYR A 257 -1.64 -18.98 3.57
N ARG A 258 -1.06 -18.20 4.50
CA ARG A 258 -0.74 -18.67 5.86
C ARG A 258 -1.85 -18.25 6.82
N GLY A 259 -1.59 -18.23 8.13
CA GLY A 259 -2.54 -17.71 9.11
C GLY A 259 -3.00 -16.30 8.73
N MET A 260 -4.30 -16.15 8.47
CA MET A 260 -4.90 -14.86 8.12
C MET A 260 -4.79 -13.94 9.34
N PRO A 261 -4.19 -12.73 9.21
CA PRO A 261 -4.14 -11.80 10.32
C PRO A 261 -5.53 -11.29 10.67
N ASN A 262 -5.67 -10.83 11.92
CA ASN A 262 -6.79 -9.99 12.33
C ASN A 262 -6.33 -8.53 12.26
N ASP A 263 -7.09 -7.66 11.59
CA ASP A 263 -6.69 -6.27 11.33
C ASP A 263 -6.39 -5.47 12.61
N ALA A 264 -7.09 -5.76 13.71
CA ALA A 264 -6.86 -5.10 14.98
C ALA A 264 -5.48 -5.39 15.55
N TYR A 265 -4.97 -6.62 15.34
CA TYR A 265 -3.63 -6.98 15.77
C TYR A 265 -2.56 -6.33 14.92
N LEU A 266 -2.84 -6.09 13.62
CA LEU A 266 -1.95 -5.32 12.74
C LEU A 266 -1.87 -3.85 13.16
N LEU A 267 -2.99 -3.25 13.55
CA LEU A 267 -3.02 -1.88 14.08
C LEU A 267 -2.28 -1.79 15.43
N ASP A 268 -2.51 -2.76 16.32
CA ASP A 268 -1.89 -2.80 17.65
C ASP A 268 -0.36 -2.90 17.61
N GLN A 269 0.24 -3.37 16.51
CA GLN A 269 1.71 -3.44 16.37
C GLN A 269 2.36 -2.06 16.52
N LEU A 270 1.66 -0.97 16.18
CA LEU A 270 2.16 0.39 16.36
C LEU A 270 2.51 0.71 17.83
N LEU A 271 1.83 0.06 18.80
CA LEU A 271 2.10 0.21 20.24
C LEU A 271 3.47 -0.36 20.63
N ASP A 272 3.96 -1.37 19.91
CA ASP A 272 5.26 -1.98 20.13
C ASP A 272 6.38 -1.25 19.36
N TRP A 273 6.03 -0.55 18.28
CA TRP A 273 7.00 0.13 17.42
C TRP A 273 7.35 1.53 17.88
N THR A 274 6.39 2.27 18.46
CA THR A 274 6.61 3.68 18.76
C THR A 274 5.66 4.26 19.82
N ASN A 275 5.77 5.57 20.07
CA ASN A 275 4.99 6.29 21.06
C ASN A 275 3.78 7.02 20.44
N ALA A 276 2.87 7.52 21.29
CA ALA A 276 1.64 8.18 20.87
C ALA A 276 1.84 9.39 19.92
N ALA A 277 2.91 10.17 20.11
CA ALA A 277 3.18 11.32 19.24
C ALA A 277 3.58 10.89 17.82
N THR A 278 4.35 9.81 17.69
CA THR A 278 4.67 9.23 16.39
C THR A 278 3.46 8.51 15.78
N ILE A 279 2.62 7.84 16.58
CA ILE A 279 1.37 7.22 16.11
C ILE A 279 0.45 8.28 15.49
N GLN A 280 0.31 9.45 16.13
CA GLN A 280 -0.43 10.59 15.56
C GLN A 280 0.10 10.96 14.18
N LYS A 281 1.42 11.10 14.02
CA LYS A 281 2.03 11.36 12.72
C LYS A 281 1.69 10.27 11.70
N ILE A 282 1.89 9.01 12.06
CA ILE A 282 1.72 7.86 11.16
C ILE A 282 0.27 7.73 10.66
N LEU A 283 -0.70 7.94 11.55
CA LEU A 283 -2.11 7.73 11.25
C LEU A 283 -2.84 8.98 10.76
N VAL A 284 -2.33 10.18 11.00
CA VAL A 284 -3.04 11.44 10.70
C VAL A 284 -2.16 12.41 9.92
N ASP A 285 -1.12 12.97 10.56
CA ASP A 285 -0.41 14.13 9.99
C ASP A 285 0.34 13.78 8.69
N ASN A 286 0.95 12.60 8.64
CA ASN A 286 1.69 12.12 7.48
C ASN A 286 0.75 11.77 6.30
N PRO A 287 -0.34 10.99 6.50
CA PRO A 287 -1.36 10.80 5.47
C PRO A 287 -1.97 12.10 4.95
N GLU A 288 -2.27 13.06 5.82
CA GLU A 288 -2.79 14.38 5.41
C GLU A 288 -1.83 15.12 4.49
N ARG A 289 -0.53 15.13 4.83
CA ARG A 289 0.49 15.75 3.99
C ARG A 289 0.69 15.04 2.65
N LEU A 290 0.69 13.71 2.64
CA LEU A 290 0.99 12.92 1.44
C LEU A 290 -0.17 12.88 0.45
N PHE A 291 -1.41 12.72 0.94
CA PHE A 291 -2.60 12.54 0.09
C PHE A 291 -3.45 13.80 -0.07
N GLY A 292 -3.26 14.82 0.77
CA GLY A 292 -4.00 16.08 0.71
C GLY A 292 -5.47 15.92 1.06
N PHE A 293 -5.74 15.30 2.21
CA PHE A 293 -7.08 15.23 2.81
C PHE A 293 -7.59 16.60 3.29
#